data_AF-Q207V2-F1
#
_entry.id   AF-Q207V2-F1
#
_cell.length_a   1.000
_cell.length_b   1.000
_cell.length_c   1.000
_cell.angle_alpha   90.00
_cell.angle_beta   90.00
_cell.angle_gamma   90.00
#
_symmetry.space_group_name_H-M   'P 1'
#
loop_
_entity.id
_entity.type
_entity.pdbx_description
1 polymer ?
#
loop_
_entity_poly.entity_id
_entity_poly.type
_entity_poly.pdbx_seq_one_letter_code
_entity_poly.pdbx_strand_id
1 'polypeptide(L)'
;GAVVTVSLGGSTDSPWDKDPTTVGKQVAAWVVAQHLDGVDFDLENLAAGFTAGGMSAQQTVNWIATVSQTASQAIGNGAIISHAPQGPYFGPIGATNTWTGSTGGYASVEKQAGSYITFYNVQFYN
;
A
#
# COMPACT_ATOMS: atom_id res chain seq x y z
N GLY A 1 9.23 21.91 8.24
CA GLY A 1 8.36 21.70 9.41
C GLY A 1 8.20 20.22 9.64
N ALA A 2 7.34 19.81 10.57
CA ALA A 2 6.89 18.42 10.65
C ALA A 2 5.98 18.09 9.47
N VAL A 3 5.96 16.81 9.07
CA VAL A 3 5.06 16.26 8.05
C VAL A 3 3.87 15.62 8.74
N VAL A 4 2.66 15.85 8.25
CA VAL A 4 1.42 15.28 8.77
C VAL A 4 0.69 14.55 7.66
N THR A 5 0.48 13.24 7.84
CA THR A 5 -0.24 12.38 6.89
C THR A 5 -1.47 11.76 7.55
N VAL A 6 -2.41 11.32 6.72
CA VAL A 6 -3.52 10.46 7.13
C VAL A 6 -3.14 9.00 6.96
N SER A 7 -3.51 8.11 7.88
CA SER A 7 -3.38 6.67 7.67
C SER A 7 -4.71 6.06 7.25
N LEU A 8 -4.70 5.26 6.18
CA LEU A 8 -5.86 4.51 5.66
C LEU A 8 -5.63 3.01 5.86
N GLY A 9 -6.60 2.36 6.49
CA GLY A 9 -6.53 0.94 6.84
C GLY A 9 -6.43 0.74 8.35
N GLY A 10 -5.37 0.05 8.78
CA GLY A 10 -5.19 -0.46 10.13
C GLY A 10 -5.99 -1.73 10.37
N SER A 11 -5.97 -2.21 11.61
CA SER A 11 -6.48 -3.55 11.96
C SER A 11 -7.96 -3.81 11.59
N THR A 12 -8.79 -2.77 11.46
CA THR A 12 -10.26 -2.91 11.27
C THR A 12 -10.81 -2.45 9.92
N ASP A 13 -10.05 -1.68 9.12
CA ASP A 13 -10.49 -1.26 7.79
C ASP A 13 -9.70 -2.02 6.72
N SER A 14 -10.43 -2.72 5.84
CA SER A 14 -9.86 -3.63 4.86
C SER A 14 -10.50 -3.36 3.50
N PRO A 15 -9.94 -2.41 2.71
CA PRO A 15 -10.56 -1.92 1.48
C PRO A 15 -10.40 -2.87 0.27
N TRP A 16 -10.15 -4.15 0.51
CA TRP A 16 -9.80 -5.14 -0.53
C TRP A 16 -10.95 -5.44 -1.50
N ASP A 17 -12.18 -5.12 -1.14
CA ASP A 17 -13.38 -5.23 -1.98
C ASP A 17 -13.68 -3.96 -2.80
N LYS A 18 -12.90 -2.89 -2.61
CA LYS A 18 -13.07 -1.59 -3.28
C LYS A 18 -12.13 -1.46 -4.47
N ASP A 19 -12.53 -0.62 -5.44
CA ASP A 19 -11.68 -0.25 -6.56
C ASP A 19 -10.51 0.64 -6.09
N PRO A 20 -9.24 0.26 -6.33
CA PRO A 20 -8.07 0.98 -5.80
C PRO A 20 -7.94 2.39 -6.38
N THR A 21 -8.40 2.61 -7.62
CA THR A 21 -8.39 3.95 -8.23
C THR A 21 -9.37 4.87 -7.50
N THR A 22 -10.55 4.37 -7.16
CA THR A 22 -11.58 5.11 -6.44
C THR A 22 -11.12 5.41 -5.01
N VAL A 23 -10.56 4.42 -4.31
CA VAL A 23 -9.97 4.62 -2.97
C VAL A 23 -8.86 5.67 -3.00
N GLY A 24 -7.92 5.56 -3.95
CA GLY A 24 -6.80 6.49 -4.10
C GLY A 24 -7.26 7.93 -4.35
N LYS A 25 -8.28 8.13 -5.18
CA LYS A 25 -8.87 9.46 -5.43
C LYS A 25 -9.60 10.02 -4.19
N GLN A 26 -10.32 9.17 -3.47
CA GLN A 26 -11.06 9.59 -2.27
C GLN A 26 -10.11 10.04 -1.16
N VAL A 27 -9.07 9.26 -0.86
CA VAL A 27 -8.10 9.64 0.17
C VAL A 27 -7.30 10.87 -0.25
N ALA A 28 -6.93 10.99 -1.53
CA ALA A 28 -6.27 12.19 -2.06
C ALA A 28 -7.13 13.44 -1.90
N ALA A 29 -8.43 13.36 -2.24
CA ALA A 29 -9.35 14.47 -2.07
C ALA A 29 -9.46 14.89 -0.59
N TRP A 30 -9.43 13.93 0.33
CA TRP A 30 -9.43 14.21 1.77
C TRP A 30 -8.13 14.87 2.23
N VAL A 31 -6.98 14.35 1.82
CA VAL A 31 -5.65 14.94 2.09
C VAL A 31 -5.60 16.40 1.67
N VAL A 32 -6.05 16.71 0.45
CA VAL A 32 -6.08 18.09 -0.07
C VAL A 32 -7.05 18.96 0.73
N ALA A 33 -8.25 18.46 1.03
CA ALA A 33 -9.25 19.21 1.78
C ALA A 33 -8.84 19.51 3.23
N GLN A 34 -8.00 18.67 3.83
CA GLN A 34 -7.49 18.83 5.19
C GLN A 34 -6.10 19.49 5.25
N HIS A 35 -5.54 19.90 4.10
CA HIS A 35 -4.20 20.49 4.01
C HIS A 35 -3.09 19.61 4.61
N LEU A 36 -3.18 18.29 4.40
CA LEU A 36 -2.16 17.34 4.82
C LEU A 36 -1.10 17.14 3.74
N ASP A 37 0.04 16.60 4.16
CA ASP A 37 1.19 16.37 3.28
C ASP A 37 1.09 15.07 2.48
N GLY A 38 0.17 14.17 2.85
CA GLY A 38 0.09 12.86 2.21
C GLY A 38 -0.74 11.81 2.94
N VAL A 39 -0.54 10.55 2.52
CA VAL A 39 -1.23 9.37 3.03
C VAL A 39 -0.26 8.23 3.34
N ASP A 40 -0.51 7.55 4.44
CA ASP A 40 0.07 6.27 4.82
C ASP A 40 -0.96 5.16 4.57
N PHE A 41 -0.59 4.14 3.79
CA PHE A 41 -1.42 2.98 3.53
C PHE A 41 -1.04 1.84 4.47
N ASP A 42 -1.76 1.75 5.59
CA ASP A 42 -1.63 0.67 6.59
C ASP A 42 -2.55 -0.50 6.19
N LEU A 43 -2.17 -1.18 5.10
CA LEU A 43 -2.98 -2.23 4.49
C LEU A 43 -2.64 -3.59 5.12
N GLU A 44 -3.50 -4.03 6.02
CA GLU A 44 -3.32 -5.25 6.82
C GLU A 44 -4.28 -6.39 6.43
N ASN A 45 -4.24 -7.47 7.22
CA ASN A 45 -5.09 -8.66 7.06
C ASN A 45 -4.89 -9.42 5.74
N LEU A 46 -3.66 -9.42 5.21
CA LEU A 46 -3.29 -10.28 4.08
C LEU A 46 -3.11 -11.72 4.57
N ALA A 47 -3.62 -12.68 3.80
CA ALA A 47 -3.40 -14.09 4.02
C ALA A 47 -2.07 -14.56 3.38
N ALA A 48 -1.58 -15.71 3.86
CA ALA A 48 -0.40 -16.36 3.30
C ALA A 48 -0.51 -16.52 1.77
N GLY A 49 0.61 -16.36 1.09
CA GLY A 49 0.68 -16.19 -0.36
C GLY A 49 0.40 -14.75 -0.81
N PHE A 50 0.40 -13.78 0.10
CA PHE A 50 0.15 -12.35 -0.19
C PHE A 50 -1.21 -12.11 -0.88
N THR A 51 -2.26 -12.75 -0.37
CA THR A 51 -3.63 -12.66 -0.91
C THR A 51 -4.53 -11.83 -0.01
N ALA A 52 -5.51 -11.12 -0.58
CA ALA A 52 -6.44 -10.29 0.19
C ALA A 52 -7.82 -10.21 -0.50
N GLY A 53 -8.92 -10.23 0.26
CA GLY A 53 -10.27 -10.03 -0.28
C GLY A 53 -10.66 -10.98 -1.44
N GLY A 54 -10.12 -12.19 -1.48
CA GLY A 54 -10.33 -13.14 -2.59
C GLY A 54 -9.46 -12.89 -3.84
N MET A 55 -8.62 -11.86 -3.82
CA MET A 55 -7.64 -11.58 -4.87
C MET A 55 -6.45 -12.54 -4.79
N SER A 56 -5.95 -12.93 -5.96
CA SER A 56 -4.64 -13.57 -6.09
C SER A 56 -3.51 -12.62 -5.64
N ALA A 57 -2.32 -13.19 -5.45
CA ALA A 57 -1.13 -12.42 -5.08
C ALA A 57 -0.82 -11.29 -6.08
N GLN A 58 -0.92 -11.58 -7.39
CA GLN A 58 -0.68 -10.59 -8.43
C GLN A 58 -1.75 -9.49 -8.45
N GLN A 59 -3.01 -9.85 -8.22
CA GLN A 59 -4.09 -8.85 -8.09
C GLN A 59 -3.88 -7.97 -6.86
N THR A 60 -3.42 -8.53 -5.75
CA THR A 60 -3.10 -7.78 -4.52
C THR A 60 -1.95 -6.80 -4.75
N VAL A 61 -0.86 -7.24 -5.40
CA VAL A 61 0.24 -6.34 -5.81
C VAL A 61 -0.26 -5.22 -6.72
N ASN A 62 -1.07 -5.54 -7.73
CA ASN A 62 -1.63 -4.56 -8.64
C ASN A 62 -2.54 -3.56 -7.90
N TRP A 63 -3.36 -4.04 -6.97
CA TRP A 63 -4.25 -3.19 -6.18
C TRP A 63 -3.45 -2.15 -5.38
N ILE A 64 -2.42 -2.61 -4.67
CA ILE A 64 -1.54 -1.74 -3.87
C ILE A 64 -0.82 -0.74 -4.78
N ALA A 65 -0.23 -1.20 -5.88
CA ALA A 65 0.45 -0.32 -6.84
C ALA A 65 -0.49 0.75 -7.43
N THR A 66 -1.72 0.38 -7.77
CA THR A 66 -2.71 1.30 -8.34
C THR A 66 -3.17 2.35 -7.34
N VAL A 67 -3.40 1.98 -6.08
CA VAL A 67 -3.82 2.96 -5.07
C VAL A 67 -2.70 3.97 -4.77
N SER A 68 -1.44 3.53 -4.68
CA SER A 68 -0.28 4.40 -4.45
C SER A 68 -0.09 5.38 -5.59
N GLN A 69 -0.07 4.89 -6.83
CA GLN A 69 0.05 5.73 -8.02
C GLN A 69 -1.08 6.75 -8.10
N THR A 70 -2.33 6.30 -7.89
CA THR A 70 -3.50 7.17 -8.02
C THR A 70 -3.49 8.26 -6.95
N ALA A 71 -3.20 7.92 -5.70
CA ALA A 71 -3.13 8.89 -4.61
C ALA A 71 -2.00 9.90 -4.84
N SER A 72 -0.80 9.43 -5.20
CA SER A 72 0.35 10.29 -5.53
C SER A 72 0.00 11.33 -6.61
N GLN A 73 -0.58 10.87 -7.72
CA GLN A 73 -0.95 11.73 -8.84
C GLN A 73 -2.08 12.70 -8.50
N ALA A 74 -3.07 12.26 -7.71
CA ALA A 74 -4.22 13.08 -7.35
C ALA A 74 -3.92 14.14 -6.28
N ILE A 75 -2.99 13.86 -5.35
CA ILE A 75 -2.51 14.86 -4.37
C ILE A 75 -1.59 15.86 -5.07
N GLY A 76 -0.72 15.37 -5.97
CA GLY A 76 0.16 16.19 -6.79
C GLY A 76 1.62 16.20 -6.33
N ASN A 77 2.41 17.12 -6.87
CA ASN A 77 3.85 17.14 -6.65
C ASN A 77 4.20 17.37 -5.17
N GLY A 78 5.09 16.52 -4.64
CA GLY A 78 5.50 16.57 -3.24
C GLY A 78 4.63 15.75 -2.28
N ALA A 79 3.62 15.02 -2.77
CA ALA A 79 2.83 14.10 -1.96
C ALA A 79 3.72 13.07 -1.25
N ILE A 80 3.53 12.92 0.06
CA ILE A 80 4.14 11.85 0.83
C ILE A 80 3.22 10.63 0.78
N ILE A 81 3.68 9.57 0.14
CA ILE A 81 2.95 8.29 0.08
C ILE A 81 3.78 7.26 0.83
N SER A 82 3.33 6.84 2.00
CA SER A 82 3.96 5.76 2.74
C SER A 82 3.05 4.54 2.81
N HIS A 83 3.65 3.41 3.16
CA HIS A 83 2.92 2.20 3.49
C HIS A 83 3.44 1.66 4.82
N ALA A 84 2.62 0.96 5.57
CA ALA A 84 3.02 0.31 6.83
C ALA A 84 2.97 -1.24 6.73
N PRO A 85 3.73 -1.88 5.82
CA PRO A 85 3.70 -3.33 5.67
C PRO A 85 4.28 -4.05 6.90
N GLN A 86 3.70 -5.20 7.25
CA GLN A 86 4.30 -6.12 8.21
C GLN A 86 5.54 -6.79 7.61
N GLY A 87 6.55 -7.11 8.43
CA GLY A 87 7.80 -7.72 7.98
C GLY A 87 7.62 -8.93 7.04
N PRO A 88 6.73 -9.89 7.33
CA PRO A 88 6.48 -11.06 6.47
C PRO A 88 5.93 -10.74 5.07
N TYR A 89 5.48 -9.51 4.82
CA TYR A 89 4.96 -9.10 3.51
C TYR A 89 6.05 -8.83 2.47
N PHE A 90 7.33 -8.92 2.85
CA PHE A 90 8.46 -8.90 1.93
C PHE A 90 9.03 -10.31 1.74
N GLY A 91 9.35 -10.64 0.49
CA GLY A 91 10.14 -11.83 0.17
C GLY A 91 10.81 -11.73 -1.20
N PRO A 92 11.72 -12.65 -1.54
CA PRO A 92 12.35 -12.67 -2.86
C PRO A 92 11.32 -12.99 -3.95
N ILE A 93 11.30 -12.18 -5.00
CA ILE A 93 10.47 -12.44 -6.20
C ILE A 93 10.92 -13.76 -6.83
N GLY A 94 9.98 -14.64 -7.12
CA GLY A 94 10.20 -15.98 -7.69
C GLY A 94 10.40 -17.09 -6.67
N ALA A 95 10.54 -16.80 -5.37
CA ALA A 95 10.64 -17.83 -4.34
C ALA A 95 9.30 -18.54 -4.13
N THR A 96 9.31 -19.85 -3.96
CA THR A 96 8.09 -20.65 -3.74
C THR A 96 7.95 -21.15 -2.30
N ASN A 97 8.97 -20.94 -1.47
CA ASN A 97 9.05 -21.39 -0.08
C ASN A 97 9.02 -20.23 0.94
N THR A 98 8.41 -19.10 0.58
CA THR A 98 8.26 -17.92 1.43
C THR A 98 6.79 -17.61 1.69
N TRP A 99 6.52 -16.84 2.74
CA TRP A 99 5.14 -16.44 3.11
C TRP A 99 4.43 -15.69 1.97
N THR A 100 5.15 -14.88 1.21
CA THR A 100 4.63 -14.09 0.07
C THR A 100 4.45 -14.88 -1.23
N GLY A 101 4.91 -16.13 -1.28
CA GLY A 101 4.97 -16.91 -2.51
C GLY A 101 5.81 -16.25 -3.61
N SER A 102 5.56 -16.64 -4.86
CA SER A 102 6.40 -16.26 -6.00
C SER A 102 6.34 -14.78 -6.37
N THR A 103 5.38 -14.02 -5.84
CA THR A 103 5.32 -12.57 -6.08
C THR A 103 6.33 -11.79 -5.25
N GLY A 104 6.82 -12.33 -4.12
CA GLY A 104 7.65 -11.55 -3.19
C GLY A 104 6.91 -10.42 -2.46
N GLY A 105 5.57 -10.33 -2.60
CA GLY A 105 4.73 -9.36 -1.92
C GLY A 105 5.11 -7.92 -2.20
N TYR A 106 5.42 -7.15 -1.16
CA TYR A 106 5.84 -5.75 -1.29
C TYR A 106 7.13 -5.55 -2.10
N ALA A 107 7.96 -6.59 -2.30
CA ALA A 107 9.08 -6.49 -3.25
C ALA A 107 8.60 -6.26 -4.70
N SER A 108 7.48 -6.85 -5.09
CA SER A 108 6.86 -6.58 -6.39
C SER A 108 6.10 -5.25 -6.43
N VAL A 109 5.50 -4.83 -5.31
CA VAL A 109 4.90 -3.49 -5.19
C VAL A 109 5.97 -2.42 -5.42
N GLU A 110 7.11 -2.52 -4.75
CA GLU A 110 8.24 -1.60 -4.94
C GLU A 110 8.72 -1.59 -6.39
N LYS A 111 8.89 -2.78 -6.99
CA LYS A 111 9.28 -2.89 -8.40
C LYS A 111 8.30 -2.21 -9.36
N GLN A 112 6.99 -2.23 -9.05
CA GLN A 112 5.93 -1.73 -9.92
C GLN A 112 5.57 -0.26 -9.68
N ALA A 113 5.64 0.21 -8.43
CA ALA A 113 5.13 1.51 -8.00
C ALA A 113 6.04 2.27 -7.03
N GLY A 114 7.27 1.82 -6.79
CA GLY A 114 8.21 2.46 -5.87
C GLY A 114 8.51 3.93 -6.19
N SER A 115 8.41 4.34 -7.46
CA SER A 115 8.54 5.76 -7.84
C SER A 115 7.41 6.67 -7.31
N TYR A 116 6.29 6.08 -6.86
CA TYR A 116 5.17 6.78 -6.23
C TYR A 116 5.16 6.65 -4.71
N ILE A 117 6.02 5.80 -4.13
CA ILE A 117 6.08 5.50 -2.69
C ILE A 117 7.32 6.16 -2.11
N THR A 118 7.14 6.99 -1.08
CA THR A 118 8.21 7.72 -0.42
C THR A 118 9.03 6.83 0.51
N PHE A 119 8.36 6.00 1.33
CA PHE A 119 9.01 5.06 2.25
C PHE A 119 8.05 4.00 2.80
N TYR A 120 8.60 3.00 3.49
CA TYR A 120 7.87 1.95 4.18
C TYR A 120 8.09 2.03 5.70
N ASN A 121 7.02 2.21 6.46
CA ASN A 121 6.97 2.06 7.92
C ASN A 121 6.89 0.57 8.27
N VAL A 122 7.95 -0.20 7.99
CA VAL A 122 7.92 -1.66 8.19
C VAL A 122 7.66 -2.01 9.65
N GLN A 123 6.62 -2.78 9.90
CA GLN A 123 6.24 -3.22 11.23
C GLN A 123 7.08 -4.45 11.64
N PHE A 124 8.13 -4.22 12.43
CA PHE A 124 8.98 -5.27 13.02
C PHE A 124 8.46 -5.73 14.39
N TYR A 125 7.17 -6.04 14.45
CA TYR A 125 6.44 -6.47 15.64
C TYR A 125 5.16 -7.21 15.21
N ASN A 126 4.45 -7.77 16.21
CA ASN A 126 3.32 -8.70 16.07
C ASN A 126 3.69 -10.02 15.36
#